data_AF-A0A832M2E0-F1
#
_entry.id   AF-A0A832M2E0-F1
#
_cell.length_a   1.000
_cell.length_b   1.000
_cell.length_c   1.000
_cell.angle_alpha   90.00
_cell.angle_beta   90.00
_cell.angle_gamma   90.00
#
_symmetry.space_group_name_H-M   'P 1'
#
loop_
_entity.id
_entity.type
_entity.pdbx_description
1 polymer ?
#
loop_
_entity_poly.entity_id
_entity_poly.type
_entity_poly.pdbx_seq_one_letter_code
_entity_poly.pdbx_strand_id
1 'polypeptide(L)'
;SLPQLASLYSDWGFQHYKQGNWGTAEADYKRALNLNADDDQTSFRLGLLYEELQDSAKARSHYQLAAQAGIPDAINNLSRLNLLEKKPETATPLLLKALEDEENLSEATRYALLKNLGWARLQQGDYSNAASYLEDAIALQQTAKLTEKVVDPKNDTSLAIASPYCLLAQVNEVQGDKNVAFANWETCNLKTNPYIAEENAWAITARKKLKEQDTP
;
A
#
# COMPACT_ATOMS: atom_id res chain seq x y z
N SER A 1 13.88 29.88 -11.31
CA SER A 1 12.89 29.73 -12.41
C SER A 1 11.55 29.29 -11.84
N LEU A 2 10.45 29.31 -12.62
CA LEU A 2 9.14 28.82 -12.15
C LEU A 2 9.20 27.35 -11.64
N PRO A 3 9.89 26.41 -12.32
CA PRO A 3 10.06 25.05 -11.80
C PRO A 3 10.80 24.94 -10.46
N GLN A 4 11.83 25.74 -10.22
CA GLN A 4 12.53 25.76 -8.92
C GLN A 4 11.63 26.26 -7.80
N LEU A 5 10.79 27.26 -8.09
CA LEU A 5 9.81 27.76 -7.12
C LEU A 5 8.72 26.71 -6.85
N ALA A 6 8.27 25.97 -7.87
CA ALA A 6 7.34 24.85 -7.69
C ALA A 6 7.92 23.77 -6.76
N SER A 7 9.17 23.35 -6.99
CA SER A 7 9.87 22.39 -6.12
C SER A 7 9.96 22.87 -4.68
N LEU A 8 10.23 24.16 -4.45
CA LEU A 8 10.29 24.73 -3.11
C LEU A 8 8.94 24.62 -2.38
N TYR A 9 7.84 24.97 -3.06
CA TYR A 9 6.50 24.79 -2.49
C TYR A 9 6.18 23.31 -2.26
N SER A 10 6.60 22.40 -3.14
CA SER A 10 6.42 20.95 -2.92
C SER A 10 7.14 20.49 -1.65
N ASP A 11 8.37 20.95 -1.44
CA ASP A 11 9.16 20.56 -0.26
C ASP A 11 8.60 21.17 1.02
N TRP A 12 8.12 22.41 0.99
CA TRP A 12 7.38 23.01 2.11
C TRP A 12 6.10 22.25 2.41
N GLY A 13 5.33 21.90 1.38
CA GLY A 13 4.14 21.08 1.53
C GLY A 13 4.45 19.75 2.22
N PHE A 14 5.56 19.10 1.83
CA PHE A 14 6.03 17.87 2.48
C PHE A 14 6.49 18.08 3.92
N GLN A 15 7.16 19.19 4.25
CA GLN A 15 7.48 19.48 5.65
C GLN A 15 6.22 19.74 6.48
N HIS A 16 5.25 20.50 5.97
CA HIS A 16 4.00 20.76 6.67
C HIS A 16 3.15 19.50 6.82
N TYR A 17 3.12 18.65 5.81
CA TYR A 17 2.49 17.33 5.86
C TYR A 17 3.07 16.51 7.02
N LYS A 18 4.40 16.40 7.07
CA LYS A 18 5.13 15.73 8.17
C LYS A 18 4.99 16.41 9.53
N GLN A 19 4.41 17.60 9.61
CA GLN A 19 4.14 18.27 10.88
C GLN A 19 2.69 18.06 11.35
N GLY A 20 1.84 17.44 10.53
CA GLY A 20 0.39 17.37 10.73
C GLY A 20 -0.35 18.65 10.32
N ASN A 21 0.34 19.59 9.67
CA ASN A 21 -0.23 20.87 9.22
C ASN A 21 -0.89 20.70 7.85
N TRP A 22 -1.89 19.81 7.78
CA TRP A 22 -2.49 19.33 6.54
C TRP A 22 -3.08 20.43 5.65
N GLY A 23 -3.74 21.44 6.24
CA GLY A 23 -4.28 22.57 5.47
C GLY A 23 -3.20 23.41 4.79
N THR A 24 -2.07 23.65 5.48
CA THR A 24 -0.93 24.36 4.90
C THR A 24 -0.23 23.51 3.84
N ALA A 25 -0.08 22.20 4.12
CA ALA A 25 0.48 21.26 3.15
C ALA A 25 -0.32 21.25 1.84
N GLU A 26 -1.66 21.21 1.93
CA GLU A 26 -2.55 21.26 0.77
C GLU A 26 -2.35 22.54 -0.04
N ALA A 27 -2.26 23.69 0.64
CA ALA A 27 -2.06 24.98 0.00
C ALA A 27 -0.71 25.05 -0.72
N ASP A 28 0.36 24.55 -0.09
CA ASP A 28 1.69 24.50 -0.68
C ASP A 28 1.76 23.56 -1.88
N TYR A 29 1.21 22.35 -1.79
CA TYR A 29 1.15 21.43 -2.92
C TYR A 29 0.34 22.00 -4.09
N LYS A 30 -0.82 22.60 -3.82
CA LYS A 30 -1.60 23.29 -4.86
C LYS A 30 -0.83 24.44 -5.47
N ARG A 31 -0.04 25.17 -4.68
CA ARG A 31 0.80 26.25 -5.19
C ARG A 31 1.92 25.72 -6.09
N ALA A 32 2.56 24.61 -5.70
CA ALA A 32 3.54 23.93 -6.53
C ALA A 32 2.93 23.49 -7.87
N LEU A 33 1.78 22.81 -7.86
CA LEU A 33 1.09 22.36 -9.08
C LEU A 33 0.57 23.51 -9.95
N ASN A 34 0.21 24.66 -9.37
CA ASN A 34 -0.11 25.87 -10.14
C ASN A 34 1.11 26.47 -10.85
N LEU A 35 2.31 26.26 -10.32
CA LEU A 35 3.57 26.75 -10.91
C LEU A 35 4.18 25.75 -11.89
N ASN A 36 3.95 24.46 -11.67
CA ASN A 36 4.33 23.36 -12.55
C ASN A 36 3.28 22.23 -12.46
N ALA A 37 2.40 22.15 -13.45
CA ALA A 37 1.32 21.16 -13.46
C ALA A 37 1.84 19.71 -13.64
N ASP A 38 3.03 19.56 -14.22
CA ASP A 38 3.66 18.27 -14.54
C ASP A 38 4.59 17.79 -13.41
N ASP A 39 4.41 18.29 -12.18
CA ASP A 39 5.13 17.79 -11.00
C ASP A 39 4.40 16.55 -10.43
N ASP A 40 4.68 15.40 -11.03
CA ASP A 40 4.06 14.12 -10.68
C ASP A 40 4.35 13.67 -9.25
N GLN A 41 5.54 14.02 -8.73
CA GLN A 41 5.92 13.74 -7.35
C GLN A 41 5.06 14.56 -6.37
N THR A 42 4.77 15.82 -6.70
CA THR A 42 3.83 16.65 -5.93
C THR A 42 2.41 16.14 -6.04
N SER A 43 1.98 15.68 -7.22
CA SER A 43 0.69 15.00 -7.38
C SER A 43 0.60 13.78 -6.47
N PHE A 44 1.61 12.90 -6.44
CA PHE A 44 1.63 11.77 -5.51
C PHE A 44 1.53 12.21 -4.03
N ARG A 45 2.31 13.21 -3.61
CA ARG A 45 2.27 13.76 -2.23
C ARG A 45 0.90 14.33 -1.86
N LEU A 46 0.24 15.00 -2.79
CA LEU A 46 -1.11 15.51 -2.59
C LEU A 46 -2.14 14.37 -2.53
N GLY A 47 -1.91 13.27 -3.26
CA GLY A 47 -2.66 12.02 -3.13
C GLY A 47 -2.59 11.43 -1.71
N LEU A 48 -1.38 11.31 -1.14
CA LEU A 48 -1.16 10.86 0.24
C LEU A 48 -1.90 11.75 1.24
N LEU A 49 -1.79 13.08 1.09
CA LEU A 49 -2.50 14.04 1.93
C LEU A 49 -4.02 13.84 1.87
N TYR A 50 -4.59 13.57 0.70
CA TYR A 50 -6.02 13.33 0.61
C TYR A 50 -6.45 11.98 1.20
N GLU A 51 -5.60 10.95 1.21
CA GLU A 51 -5.88 9.73 1.99
C GLU A 51 -5.90 10.01 3.50
N GLU A 52 -4.96 10.80 4.02
CA GLU A 52 -4.96 11.25 5.42
C GLU A 52 -6.22 12.04 5.78
N LEU A 53 -6.71 12.86 4.86
CA LEU A 53 -7.96 13.61 4.99
C LEU A 53 -9.21 12.76 4.70
N GLN A 54 -9.06 11.46 4.43
CA GLN A 54 -10.14 10.52 4.08
C GLN A 54 -10.95 10.92 2.84
N ASP A 55 -10.38 11.75 1.96
CA ASP A 55 -10.96 12.14 0.68
C ASP A 55 -10.45 11.21 -0.44
N SER A 56 -10.97 9.99 -0.45
CA SER A 56 -10.53 8.94 -1.40
C SER A 56 -10.73 9.34 -2.86
N ALA A 57 -11.68 10.23 -3.16
CA ALA A 57 -11.94 10.69 -4.53
C ALA A 57 -10.81 11.60 -5.04
N LYS A 58 -10.37 12.57 -4.21
CA LYS A 58 -9.22 13.40 -4.57
C LYS A 58 -7.91 12.63 -4.53
N ALA A 59 -7.73 11.75 -3.54
CA ALA A 59 -6.55 10.87 -3.47
C ALA A 59 -6.39 10.06 -4.77
N ARG A 60 -7.47 9.38 -5.20
CA ARG A 60 -7.53 8.64 -6.46
C ARG A 60 -7.14 9.50 -7.66
N SER A 61 -7.69 10.71 -7.77
CA SER A 61 -7.42 11.60 -8.90
C SER A 61 -5.94 11.95 -9.00
N HIS A 62 -5.31 12.25 -7.86
CA HIS A 62 -3.88 12.60 -7.80
C HIS A 62 -2.96 11.38 -7.99
N TYR A 63 -3.33 10.22 -7.47
CA TYR A 63 -2.60 8.98 -7.75
C TYR A 63 -2.71 8.57 -9.21
N GLN A 64 -3.84 8.81 -9.89
CA GLN A 64 -3.97 8.54 -11.32
C GLN A 64 -2.99 9.38 -12.14
N LEU A 65 -2.83 10.67 -11.82
CA LEU A 65 -1.83 11.54 -12.48
C LEU A 65 -0.41 10.98 -12.28
N ALA A 66 -0.01 10.76 -11.02
CA ALA A 66 1.33 10.25 -10.72
C ALA A 66 1.58 8.83 -11.27
N ALA A 67 0.56 7.97 -11.30
CA ALA A 67 0.67 6.62 -11.87
C ALA A 67 0.82 6.65 -13.40
N GLN A 68 0.21 7.62 -14.09
CA GLN A 68 0.39 7.81 -15.54
C GLN A 68 1.84 8.18 -15.87
N ALA A 69 2.51 8.94 -14.98
CA ALA A 69 3.93 9.24 -15.05
C ALA A 69 4.85 8.09 -14.60
N GLY A 70 4.28 6.95 -14.19
CA GLY A 70 5.04 5.77 -13.81
C GLY A 70 5.58 5.78 -12.37
N ILE A 71 5.11 6.67 -11.49
CA ILE A 71 5.52 6.68 -10.08
C ILE A 71 5.05 5.38 -9.39
N PRO A 72 5.96 4.47 -9.00
CA PRO A 72 5.56 3.14 -8.53
C PRO A 72 4.75 3.15 -7.23
N ASP A 73 5.06 4.06 -6.30
CA ASP A 73 4.30 4.20 -5.06
C ASP A 73 2.87 4.71 -5.31
N ALA A 74 2.68 5.57 -6.31
CA ALA A 74 1.36 6.01 -6.74
C ALA A 74 0.56 4.88 -7.40
N ILE A 75 1.22 4.05 -8.23
CA ILE A 75 0.63 2.84 -8.81
C ILE A 75 0.18 1.88 -7.70
N ASN A 76 1.02 1.67 -6.68
CA ASN A 76 0.71 0.84 -5.53
C ASN A 76 -0.52 1.35 -4.77
N ASN A 77 -0.59 2.65 -4.46
CA ASN A 77 -1.70 3.23 -3.71
C ASN A 77 -3.00 3.25 -4.52
N LEU A 78 -2.95 3.61 -5.81
CA LEU A 78 -4.09 3.52 -6.71
C LEU A 78 -4.63 2.07 -6.81
N SER A 79 -3.73 1.10 -6.91
CA SER A 79 -4.07 -0.31 -6.95
C SER A 79 -4.72 -0.78 -5.65
N ARG A 80 -4.21 -0.35 -4.49
CA ARG A 80 -4.86 -0.59 -3.19
C ARG A 80 -6.29 -0.05 -3.16
N LEU A 81 -6.52 1.18 -3.61
CA LEU A 81 -7.87 1.76 -3.69
C LEU A 81 -8.79 0.94 -4.60
N ASN A 82 -8.29 0.44 -5.73
CA ASN A 82 -9.06 -0.44 -6.61
C ASN A 82 -9.41 -1.79 -5.95
N LEU A 83 -8.48 -2.36 -5.17
CA LEU A 83 -8.68 -3.62 -4.46
C LEU A 83 -9.68 -3.49 -3.31
N LEU A 84 -9.69 -2.35 -2.62
CA LEU A 84 -10.73 -2.01 -1.65
C LEU A 84 -12.12 -1.97 -2.31
N GLU A 85 -12.21 -1.45 -3.52
CA GLU A 85 -13.43 -1.41 -4.34
C GLU A 85 -13.77 -2.73 -5.05
N LYS A 86 -13.02 -3.81 -4.79
CA LYS A 86 -13.20 -5.12 -5.43
C LYS A 86 -13.08 -5.08 -6.97
N LYS A 87 -12.15 -4.27 -7.47
CA LYS A 87 -11.83 -4.13 -8.91
C LYS A 87 -10.40 -4.61 -9.23
N PRO A 88 -10.05 -5.87 -8.96
CA PRO A 88 -8.68 -6.37 -9.14
C PRO A 88 -8.20 -6.28 -10.60
N GLU A 89 -9.10 -6.36 -11.58
CA GLU A 89 -8.82 -6.23 -13.01
C GLU A 89 -8.19 -4.88 -13.40
N THR A 90 -8.45 -3.83 -12.62
CA THR A 90 -7.84 -2.51 -12.82
C THR A 90 -6.49 -2.36 -12.12
N ALA A 91 -6.25 -3.15 -11.07
CA ALA A 91 -5.00 -3.11 -10.29
C ALA A 91 -3.90 -3.97 -10.92
N THR A 92 -4.22 -5.20 -11.32
CA THR A 92 -3.24 -6.18 -11.84
C THR A 92 -2.33 -5.65 -12.95
N PRO A 93 -2.83 -5.06 -14.06
CA PRO A 93 -1.94 -4.61 -15.13
C PRO A 93 -1.01 -3.46 -14.69
N LEU A 94 -1.47 -2.58 -13.80
CA LEU A 94 -0.65 -1.49 -13.27
C LEU A 94 0.48 -2.04 -12.40
N LEU A 95 0.15 -2.96 -11.49
CA LEU A 95 1.12 -3.59 -10.59
C LEU A 95 2.16 -4.41 -11.35
N LEU A 96 1.74 -5.19 -12.35
CA LEU A 96 2.66 -5.94 -13.20
C LEU A 96 3.61 -5.01 -13.94
N LYS A 97 3.10 -3.95 -14.57
CA LYS A 97 3.92 -2.97 -15.28
C LYS A 97 4.93 -2.29 -14.35
N ALA A 98 4.51 -1.91 -13.13
CA ALA A 98 5.42 -1.28 -12.17
C ALA A 98 6.55 -2.22 -11.72
N LEU A 99 6.31 -3.54 -11.69
CA LEU A 99 7.30 -4.55 -11.34
C LEU A 99 8.28 -4.89 -12.47
N GLU A 100 8.04 -4.44 -13.70
CA GLU A 100 8.97 -4.67 -14.83
C GLU A 100 10.29 -3.90 -14.66
N ASP A 101 10.29 -2.77 -13.93
CA ASP A 101 11.45 -1.92 -13.72
C ASP A 101 12.26 -2.32 -12.46
N GLU A 102 12.71 -3.57 -12.42
CA GLU A 102 13.31 -4.15 -11.21
C GLU A 102 14.56 -3.40 -10.69
N GLU A 103 15.33 -2.78 -11.59
CA GLU A 103 16.59 -2.09 -11.23
C GLU A 103 16.35 -0.77 -10.48
N ASN A 104 15.18 -0.14 -10.64
CA ASN A 104 14.89 1.19 -10.08
C ASN A 104 13.92 1.17 -8.89
N LEU A 105 13.44 0.00 -8.47
CA LEU A 105 12.54 -0.12 -7.33
C LEU A 105 13.31 -0.22 -6.01
N SER A 106 12.91 0.59 -5.03
CA SER A 106 13.32 0.33 -3.65
C SER A 106 12.75 -1.02 -3.17
N GLU A 107 13.45 -1.71 -2.26
CA GLU A 107 12.98 -2.98 -1.69
C GLU A 107 11.59 -2.83 -1.04
N ALA A 108 11.32 -1.68 -0.40
CA ALA A 108 10.02 -1.38 0.21
C ALA A 108 8.91 -1.20 -0.83
N THR A 109 9.21 -0.52 -1.95
CA THR A 109 8.26 -0.34 -3.06
C THR A 109 7.98 -1.67 -3.74
N ARG A 110 9.02 -2.45 -4.05
CA ARG A 110 8.88 -3.80 -4.63
C ARG A 110 8.05 -4.71 -3.73
N TYR A 111 8.30 -4.69 -2.42
CA TYR A 111 7.50 -5.39 -1.42
C TYR A 111 6.02 -4.99 -1.50
N ALA A 112 5.72 -3.69 -1.51
CA ALA A 112 4.35 -3.20 -1.50
C ALA A 112 3.58 -3.61 -2.77
N LEU A 113 4.24 -3.51 -3.93
CA LEU A 113 3.72 -3.94 -5.22
C LEU A 113 3.42 -5.44 -5.24
N LEU A 114 4.36 -6.29 -4.82
CA LEU A 114 4.17 -7.75 -4.74
C LEU A 114 3.00 -8.13 -3.82
N LYS A 115 2.93 -7.52 -2.64
CA LYS A 115 1.83 -7.74 -1.69
C LYS A 115 0.47 -7.37 -2.28
N ASN A 116 0.37 -6.24 -2.97
CA ASN A 116 -0.88 -5.83 -3.61
C ASN A 116 -1.21 -6.68 -4.86
N LEU A 117 -0.21 -7.17 -5.58
CA LEU A 117 -0.42 -8.08 -6.70
C LEU A 117 -0.94 -9.43 -6.21
N GLY A 118 -0.37 -9.96 -5.13
CA GLY A 118 -0.90 -11.13 -4.43
C GLY A 118 -2.35 -10.95 -3.99
N TRP A 119 -2.69 -9.77 -3.43
CA TRP A 119 -4.08 -9.45 -3.09
C TRP A 119 -5.00 -9.40 -4.32
N ALA A 120 -4.56 -8.81 -5.43
CA ALA A 120 -5.31 -8.78 -6.67
C ALA A 120 -5.60 -10.19 -7.21
N ARG A 121 -4.59 -11.06 -7.20
CA ARG A 121 -4.71 -12.46 -7.62
C ARG A 121 -5.66 -13.25 -6.73
N LEU A 122 -5.62 -13.03 -5.41
CA LEU A 122 -6.58 -13.61 -4.47
C LEU A 122 -8.02 -13.22 -4.83
N GLN A 123 -8.29 -11.93 -5.11
CA GLN A 123 -9.64 -11.48 -5.49
C GLN A 123 -10.10 -12.03 -6.84
N GLN A 124 -9.16 -12.35 -7.74
CA GLN A 124 -9.44 -12.98 -9.03
C GLN A 124 -9.66 -14.50 -8.94
N GLY A 125 -9.42 -15.10 -7.77
CA GLY A 125 -9.45 -16.56 -7.59
C GLY A 125 -8.21 -17.28 -8.15
N ASP A 126 -7.17 -16.53 -8.52
CA ASP A 126 -5.89 -17.08 -8.98
C ASP A 126 -4.99 -17.36 -7.77
N TYR A 127 -5.35 -18.39 -7.02
CA TYR A 127 -4.74 -18.70 -5.73
C TYR A 127 -3.26 -19.08 -5.82
N SER A 128 -2.84 -19.75 -6.90
CA SER A 128 -1.44 -20.13 -7.10
C SER A 128 -0.55 -18.90 -7.28
N ASN A 129 -0.92 -17.96 -8.15
CA ASN A 129 -0.16 -16.72 -8.30
C ASN A 129 -0.29 -15.82 -7.07
N ALA A 130 -1.45 -15.83 -6.39
CA ALA A 130 -1.61 -15.11 -5.13
C ALA A 130 -0.58 -15.58 -4.09
N ALA A 131 -0.47 -16.89 -3.86
CA ALA A 131 0.51 -17.45 -2.94
C ALA A 131 1.93 -17.03 -3.32
N SER A 132 2.33 -17.24 -4.58
CA SER A 132 3.68 -16.93 -5.07
C SER A 132 4.08 -15.48 -4.79
N TYR A 133 3.24 -14.50 -5.16
CA TYR A 133 3.60 -13.08 -4.96
C TYR A 133 3.62 -12.67 -3.49
N LEU A 134 2.79 -13.28 -2.65
CA LEU A 134 2.78 -13.01 -1.21
C LEU A 134 4.00 -13.62 -0.52
N GLU A 135 4.42 -14.81 -0.93
CA GLU A 135 5.64 -15.47 -0.48
C GLU A 135 6.88 -14.68 -0.90
N ASP A 136 6.93 -14.18 -2.15
CA ASP A 136 8.01 -13.31 -2.62
C ASP A 136 8.08 -12.01 -1.80
N ALA A 137 6.94 -11.42 -1.45
CA ALA A 137 6.90 -10.26 -0.57
C ALA A 137 7.45 -10.59 0.83
N ILE A 138 7.06 -11.71 1.41
CA ILE A 138 7.57 -12.16 2.73
C ILE A 138 9.07 -12.43 2.68
N ALA A 139 9.55 -13.10 1.62
CA ALA A 139 10.97 -13.39 1.43
C ALA A 139 11.78 -12.09 1.33
N LEU A 140 11.33 -11.14 0.49
CA LEU A 140 11.96 -9.83 0.34
C LEU A 140 11.97 -9.06 1.67
N GLN A 141 10.87 -9.09 2.41
CA GLN A 141 10.79 -8.46 3.73
C GLN A 141 11.91 -8.97 4.67
N GLN A 142 12.13 -10.29 4.68
CA GLN A 142 13.12 -10.92 5.56
C GLN A 142 14.55 -10.62 5.09
N THR A 143 14.82 -10.73 3.79
CA THR A 143 16.17 -10.52 3.23
C THR A 143 16.60 -9.06 3.34
N ALA A 144 15.71 -8.12 3.01
CA ALA A 144 15.93 -6.69 3.13
C ALA A 144 15.75 -6.15 4.57
N LYS A 145 15.35 -7.02 5.51
CA LYS A 145 15.07 -6.67 6.92
C LYS A 145 14.08 -5.52 7.04
N LEU A 146 13.06 -5.52 6.20
CA LEU A 146 12.01 -4.50 6.24
C LEU A 146 11.21 -4.67 7.53
N THR A 147 11.35 -3.70 8.42
CA THR A 147 10.52 -3.62 9.62
C THR A 147 9.27 -2.81 9.32
N GLU A 148 8.24 -3.01 10.13
CA GLU A 148 7.23 -1.98 10.27
C GLU A 148 7.97 -0.68 10.64
N LYS A 149 7.93 0.31 9.76
CA LYS A 149 8.47 1.64 10.09
C LYS A 149 7.58 2.18 11.21
N VAL A 150 8.05 2.06 12.45
CA VAL A 150 7.33 2.52 13.64
C VAL A 150 7.30 4.05 13.64
N VAL A 151 6.10 4.58 13.38
CA VAL A 151 5.41 5.69 14.07
C VAL A 151 6.29 6.86 14.54
N ASP A 152 6.40 7.87 13.69
CA ASP A 152 6.00 9.23 14.08
C ASP A 152 4.53 9.36 13.65
N PRO A 153 3.58 9.81 14.51
CA PRO A 153 2.19 10.08 14.11
C PRO A 153 2.04 11.04 12.91
N LYS A 154 3.15 11.61 12.44
CA LYS A 154 3.21 12.55 11.33
C LYS A 154 3.98 12.02 10.11
N ASN A 155 4.51 10.79 10.11
CA ASN A 155 5.18 10.19 8.95
C ASN A 155 4.39 9.00 8.41
N ASP A 156 3.70 9.24 7.30
CA ASP A 156 2.91 8.27 6.55
C ASP A 156 3.80 7.39 5.66
N THR A 157 4.18 6.23 6.17
CA THR A 157 4.43 5.00 5.40
C THR A 157 4.76 3.87 6.38
N SER A 158 3.79 3.50 7.22
CA SER A 158 3.88 2.23 7.95
C SER A 158 3.83 1.11 6.92
N LEU A 159 4.93 0.38 6.76
CA LEU A 159 4.94 -0.79 5.90
C LEU A 159 4.03 -1.86 6.50
N ALA A 160 2.99 -2.24 5.75
CA ALA A 160 1.94 -3.17 6.16
C ALA A 160 2.47 -4.62 6.19
N ILE A 161 3.35 -4.92 7.15
CA ILE A 161 4.12 -6.17 7.20
C ILE A 161 3.28 -7.41 7.52
N ALA A 162 2.09 -7.23 8.08
CA ALA A 162 1.18 -8.33 8.39
C ALA A 162 0.34 -8.72 7.17
N SER A 163 0.11 -7.78 6.25
CA SER A 163 -0.76 -7.95 5.08
C SER A 163 -0.47 -9.22 4.28
N PRO A 164 0.79 -9.57 3.93
CA PRO A 164 1.04 -10.80 3.18
C PRO A 164 0.60 -12.06 3.93
N TYR A 165 0.82 -12.13 5.24
CA TYR A 165 0.41 -13.27 6.06
C TYR A 165 -1.11 -13.38 6.15
N CYS A 166 -1.80 -12.25 6.36
CA CYS A 166 -3.27 -12.21 6.39
C CYS A 166 -3.91 -12.67 5.06
N LEU A 167 -3.30 -12.28 3.94
CA LEU A 167 -3.75 -12.66 2.60
C LEU A 167 -3.40 -14.13 2.29
N LEU A 168 -2.19 -14.56 2.65
CA LEU A 168 -1.73 -15.93 2.43
C LEU A 168 -2.54 -16.92 3.27
N ALA A 169 -2.97 -16.53 4.48
CA ALA A 169 -3.91 -17.33 5.27
C ALA A 169 -5.22 -17.58 4.50
N GLN A 170 -5.81 -16.55 3.89
CA GLN A 170 -7.03 -16.67 3.07
C GLN A 170 -6.81 -17.57 1.85
N VAL A 171 -5.66 -17.43 1.18
CA VAL A 171 -5.28 -18.28 0.04
C VAL A 171 -5.20 -19.76 0.47
N ASN A 172 -4.48 -20.05 1.54
CA ASN A 172 -4.30 -21.42 2.06
C ASN A 172 -5.62 -22.04 2.55
N GLU A 173 -6.54 -21.25 3.12
CA GLU A 173 -7.86 -21.76 3.49
C GLU A 173 -8.64 -22.27 2.27
N VAL A 174 -8.59 -21.53 1.16
CA VAL A 174 -9.30 -21.92 -0.07
C VAL A 174 -8.63 -23.11 -0.74
N GLN A 175 -7.31 -23.21 -0.67
CA GLN A 175 -6.55 -24.35 -1.21
C GLN A 175 -6.67 -25.62 -0.34
N GLY A 176 -7.15 -25.51 0.90
CA GLY A 176 -7.34 -26.63 1.81
C GLY A 176 -6.14 -26.91 2.73
N ASP A 177 -5.10 -26.08 2.68
CA ASP A 177 -3.86 -26.19 3.46
C ASP A 177 -4.05 -25.62 4.88
N LYS A 178 -4.96 -26.24 5.65
CA LYS A 178 -5.42 -25.73 6.96
C LYS A 178 -4.30 -25.43 7.97
N ASN A 179 -3.26 -26.25 8.02
CA ASN A 179 -2.14 -26.03 8.95
C ASN A 179 -1.32 -24.78 8.58
N VAL A 180 -1.09 -24.57 7.28
CA VAL A 180 -0.37 -23.40 6.77
C VAL A 180 -1.23 -22.15 6.92
N ALA A 181 -2.54 -22.26 6.65
CA ALA A 181 -3.50 -21.19 6.89
C ALA A 181 -3.51 -20.73 8.36
N PHE A 182 -3.52 -21.68 9.30
CA PHE A 182 -3.50 -21.39 10.73
C PHE A 182 -2.24 -20.61 11.15
N ALA A 183 -1.05 -21.08 10.76
CA ALA A 183 0.21 -20.40 11.08
C ALA A 183 0.27 -18.97 10.50
N ASN A 184 -0.28 -18.77 9.31
CA ASN A 184 -0.41 -17.46 8.70
C ASN A 184 -1.45 -16.59 9.43
N TRP A 185 -2.55 -17.14 9.92
CA TRP A 185 -3.51 -16.42 10.76
C TRP A 185 -2.93 -16.01 12.11
N GLU A 186 -2.12 -16.84 12.76
CA GLU A 186 -1.40 -16.48 13.98
C GLU A 186 -0.47 -15.29 13.73
N THR A 187 0.32 -15.35 12.66
CA THR A 187 1.25 -14.28 12.29
C THR A 187 0.51 -13.00 11.90
N CYS A 188 -0.58 -13.11 11.14
CA CYS A 188 -1.47 -12.01 10.83
C CYS A 188 -1.95 -11.31 12.11
N ASN A 189 -2.61 -12.03 13.02
CA ASN A 189 -3.15 -11.46 14.26
C ASN A 189 -2.07 -10.85 15.16
N LEU A 190 -0.86 -11.42 15.17
CA LEU A 190 0.25 -10.93 15.99
C LEU A 190 0.84 -9.62 15.46
N LYS A 191 0.93 -9.46 14.13
CA LYS A 191 1.68 -8.37 13.49
C LYS A 191 0.81 -7.23 12.93
N THR A 192 -0.50 -7.39 12.85
CA THR A 192 -1.39 -6.39 12.23
C THR A 192 -1.29 -5.02 12.90
N ASN A 193 -1.21 -3.97 12.08
CA ASN A 193 -1.35 -2.60 12.54
C ASN A 193 -2.83 -2.18 12.58
N PRO A 194 -3.40 -1.86 13.75
CA PRO A 194 -4.81 -1.52 13.87
C PRO A 194 -5.21 -0.20 13.21
N TYR A 195 -4.24 0.66 12.87
CA TYR A 195 -4.48 1.93 12.16
C TYR A 195 -4.61 1.74 10.65
N ILE A 196 -4.19 0.59 10.12
CA ILE A 196 -4.45 0.19 8.72
C ILE A 196 -5.79 -0.54 8.69
N ALA A 197 -6.80 0.08 8.07
CA ALA A 197 -8.19 -0.40 8.10
C ALA A 197 -8.32 -1.85 7.61
N GLU A 198 -7.59 -2.23 6.57
CA GLU A 198 -7.59 -3.58 6.00
C GLU A 198 -6.96 -4.61 6.94
N GLU A 199 -5.81 -4.29 7.53
CA GLU A 199 -5.15 -5.18 8.48
C GLU A 199 -6.00 -5.36 9.73
N ASN A 200 -6.64 -4.31 10.22
CA ASN A 200 -7.58 -4.43 11.34
C ASN A 200 -8.75 -5.37 11.01
N ALA A 201 -9.32 -5.28 9.80
CA ALA A 201 -10.38 -6.18 9.37
C ALA A 201 -9.89 -7.64 9.26
N TRP A 202 -8.68 -7.85 8.73
CA TRP A 202 -8.07 -9.18 8.66
C TRP A 202 -7.71 -9.74 10.04
N ALA A 203 -7.26 -8.91 10.98
CA ALA A 203 -6.99 -9.31 12.36
C ALA A 203 -8.26 -9.83 13.07
N ILE A 204 -9.40 -9.17 12.85
CA ILE A 204 -10.69 -9.64 13.36
C ILE A 204 -11.02 -11.02 12.78
N THR A 205 -10.79 -11.21 11.48
CA THR A 205 -10.98 -12.51 10.81
C THR A 205 -10.05 -13.57 11.40
N ALA A 206 -8.77 -13.26 11.55
CA ALA A 206 -7.76 -14.14 12.14
C ALA A 206 -8.19 -14.62 13.53
N ARG A 207 -8.61 -13.71 14.43
CA ARG A 207 -9.07 -14.06 15.79
C ARG A 207 -10.27 -15.01 15.78
N LYS A 208 -11.18 -14.87 14.82
CA LYS A 208 -12.30 -15.79 14.66
C LYS A 208 -11.82 -17.18 14.24
N LYS A 209 -10.96 -17.24 13.21
CA LYS A 209 -10.41 -18.49 12.67
C LYS A 209 -9.59 -19.28 13.70
N LEU A 210 -8.75 -18.59 14.47
CA LEU A 210 -7.95 -19.22 15.52
C LEU A 210 -8.82 -19.87 16.61
N LYS A 211 -9.91 -19.20 17.03
CA LYS A 211 -10.86 -19.75 18.02
C LYS A 211 -11.64 -20.97 17.53
N GLU A 212 -12.03 -20.97 16.26
CA GLU A 212 -12.78 -22.09 15.67
C GLU A 212 -11.94 -23.38 15.64
N GLN A 213 -10.61 -23.25 15.53
CA GLN A 213 -9.69 -24.38 15.48
C GLN A 213 -9.31 -24.92 16.88
N ASP A 214 -9.45 -24.10 17.92
CA ASP A 214 -9.28 -24.49 19.33
C ASP A 214 -10.52 -25.21 19.93
N THR A 215 -11.61 -25.29 19.16
CA THR A 215 -12.84 -25.94 19.63
C THR A 215 -12.80 -27.44 19.27
N PRO A 216 -12.82 -28.35 20.26
CA PRO A 216 -12.62 -29.79 20.06
C PRO A 216 -13.72 -30.48 19.25
#